data_AF-A0A6M3RI76-F1
#
_entry.id   AF-A0A6M3RI76-F1
#
_cell.length_a   1.000
_cell.length_b   1.000
_cell.length_c   1.000
_cell.angle_alpha   90.00
_cell.angle_beta   90.00
_cell.angle_gamma   90.00
#
_symmetry.space_group_name_H-M   'P 1'
#
loop_
_entity.id
_entity.type
_entity.pdbx_description
1 polymer ?
#
loop_
_entity_poly.entity_id
_entity_poly.type
_entity_poly.pdbx_seq_one_letter_code
_entity_poly.pdbx_strand_id
1 'polypeptide(L)'
;MLFSTSLFLAGHFGFNTNLLETNVLNLAVVLAIVLTYVGDALRGLLENRKQTILANFREADQRATEAQDRLRQAQLELEQAQAKAQKIREQASVTIEQEKKQFVRQTQEDIKRLGTLQQETLKFEQQKAQNELAQKLVKLALQQVREKLNQRLTSSIHSAVNNFQIVLFTNYKAS
;
A
#
# COMPACT_ATOMS: atom_id res chain seq x y z
N MET A 1 -2.91 100.51 -95.73
CA MET A 1 -2.54 99.22 -96.35
C MET A 1 -2.49 98.19 -95.23
N LEU A 2 -3.43 97.24 -95.25
CA LEU A 2 -3.20 95.78 -95.42
C LEU A 2 -2.44 95.16 -94.21
N PHE A 3 -2.87 94.10 -93.53
CA PHE A 3 -4.04 93.23 -93.60
C PHE A 3 -3.99 92.37 -92.30
N SER A 4 -5.09 92.34 -91.56
CA SER A 4 -5.75 91.15 -90.97
C SER A 4 -5.05 90.17 -89.98
N THR A 5 -5.79 89.94 -88.88
CA THR A 5 -6.19 88.63 -88.27
C THR A 5 -5.12 87.80 -87.54
N SER A 6 -5.35 87.14 -86.40
CA SER A 6 -6.52 86.98 -85.51
C SER A 6 -6.08 86.23 -84.24
N LEU A 7 -6.74 86.57 -83.13
CA LEU A 7 -6.84 85.84 -81.86
C LEU A 7 -7.22 84.36 -82.05
N PHE A 8 -6.54 83.43 -81.36
CA PHE A 8 -7.14 82.20 -80.81
C PHE A 8 -6.30 81.67 -79.63
N LEU A 9 -6.76 81.91 -78.41
CA LEU A 9 -6.54 80.97 -77.31
C LEU A 9 -7.40 79.73 -77.59
N ALA A 10 -6.80 78.55 -77.76
CA ALA A 10 -7.44 77.25 -77.51
C ALA A 10 -6.37 76.15 -77.59
N GLY A 11 -6.34 75.28 -76.58
CA GLY A 11 -5.27 74.29 -76.39
C GLY A 11 -5.18 73.24 -77.49
N HIS A 12 -3.97 72.71 -77.64
CA HIS A 12 -3.75 71.42 -78.27
C HIS A 12 -3.00 70.52 -77.28
N PHE A 13 -3.75 69.97 -76.32
CA PHE A 13 -3.34 68.75 -75.63
C PHE A 13 -3.46 67.63 -76.66
N GLY A 14 -2.41 67.45 -77.47
CA GLY A 14 -2.34 66.35 -78.42
C GLY A 14 -2.17 65.04 -77.65
N PHE A 15 -3.20 64.21 -77.59
CA PHE A 15 -3.08 62.85 -77.06
C PHE A 15 -2.13 62.06 -77.96
N ASN A 16 -0.89 61.89 -77.52
CA ASN A 16 0.06 61.01 -78.18
C ASN A 16 -0.35 59.57 -77.89
N THR A 17 -1.04 58.92 -78.83
CA THR A 17 -1.52 57.55 -78.69
C THR A 17 -0.38 56.56 -78.45
N ASN A 18 0.88 56.87 -78.82
CA ASN A 18 2.04 56.07 -78.45
C ASN A 18 2.26 55.94 -76.94
N LEU A 19 1.90 56.96 -76.14
CA LEU A 19 2.04 56.91 -74.69
C LEU A 19 0.96 56.05 -74.03
N LEU A 20 -0.27 56.11 -74.56
CA LEU A 20 -1.44 55.37 -74.05
C LEU A 20 -1.57 53.96 -74.63
N GLU A 21 -1.01 53.69 -75.81
CA GLU A 21 -1.19 52.41 -76.49
C GLU A 21 -0.01 51.49 -76.19
N THR A 22 1.24 51.93 -76.37
CA THR A 22 2.40 51.03 -76.21
C THR A 22 2.80 50.82 -74.75
N ASN A 23 2.84 51.87 -73.92
CA ASN A 23 3.27 51.75 -72.51
C ASN A 23 2.17 51.18 -71.61
N VAL A 24 0.91 51.58 -71.80
CA VAL A 24 -0.22 51.07 -71.02
C VAL A 24 -0.50 49.62 -71.39
N LEU A 25 -0.41 49.23 -72.67
CA LEU A 25 -0.58 47.83 -73.07
C LEU A 25 0.52 46.94 -72.47
N ASN A 26 1.79 47.35 -72.51
CA ASN A 26 2.88 46.60 -71.89
C ASN A 26 2.68 46.47 -70.36
N LEU A 27 2.31 47.55 -69.68
CA LEU A 27 2.00 47.52 -68.25
C LEU A 27 0.80 46.62 -67.94
N ALA A 28 -0.25 46.67 -68.76
CA ALA A 28 -1.44 45.83 -68.58
C ALA A 28 -1.13 44.34 -68.71
N VAL A 29 -0.29 43.96 -69.68
CA VAL A 29 0.17 42.57 -69.85
C VAL A 29 1.02 42.13 -68.66
N VAL A 30 1.97 42.95 -68.19
CA VAL A 30 2.77 42.63 -67.01
C VAL A 30 1.90 42.51 -65.76
N LEU A 31 0.95 43.43 -65.55
CA LEU A 31 0.01 43.37 -64.43
C LEU A 31 -0.87 42.12 -64.50
N ALA A 32 -1.36 41.71 -65.67
CA ALA A 32 -2.14 40.49 -65.82
C ALA A 32 -1.35 39.23 -65.42
N ILE A 33 -0.07 39.16 -65.78
CA ILE A 33 0.82 38.06 -65.39
C ILE A 33 1.10 38.12 -63.88
N VAL A 34 1.45 39.28 -63.32
CA VAL A 34 1.73 39.41 -61.89
C VAL A 34 0.50 39.07 -61.04
N LEU A 35 -0.67 39.58 -61.40
CA LEU A 35 -1.91 39.33 -60.64
C LEU A 35 -2.34 37.87 -60.66
N THR A 36 -2.09 37.15 -61.76
CA THR A 36 -2.41 35.72 -61.85
C THR A 36 -1.40 34.89 -61.06
N TYR A 37 -0.10 34.95 -61.39
CA TYR A 37 0.91 34.10 -60.76
C TYR A 37 1.20 34.46 -59.30
N VAL A 38 1.39 35.75 -58.99
CA VAL A 38 1.67 36.20 -57.61
C VAL A 38 0.40 36.18 -56.77
N GLY A 39 -0.75 36.52 -57.36
CA GLY A 39 -2.03 36.45 -56.68
C GLY A 39 -2.38 35.04 -56.22
N ASP A 40 -2.17 34.03 -57.07
CA ASP A 40 -2.42 32.63 -56.72
C ASP A 40 -1.45 32.11 -55.65
N ALA A 41 -0.16 32.45 -55.74
CA ALA A 41 0.82 32.10 -54.71
C ALA A 41 0.48 32.72 -53.34
N LEU A 42 0.11 34.01 -53.31
CA LEU A 42 -0.31 34.70 -52.09
C LEU A 42 -1.61 34.12 -51.51
N ARG A 43 -2.61 33.83 -52.36
CA ARG A 43 -3.86 33.18 -51.93
C ARG A 43 -3.59 31.82 -51.30
N GLY A 44 -2.71 31.01 -51.88
CA GLY A 44 -2.31 29.72 -51.30
C GLY A 44 -1.65 29.86 -49.93
N LEU A 45 -0.74 30.84 -49.75
CA LEU A 45 -0.11 31.14 -48.47
C LEU A 45 -1.12 31.61 -47.41
N LEU A 46 -2.04 32.51 -47.78
CA LEU A 46 -3.06 33.01 -46.86
C LEU A 46 -4.05 31.92 -46.44
N GLU A 47 -4.48 31.07 -47.38
CA GLU A 47 -5.37 29.95 -47.07
C GLU A 47 -4.67 28.91 -46.18
N ASN A 48 -3.40 28.60 -46.43
CA ASN A 48 -2.60 27.73 -45.55
C ASN A 48 -2.49 28.32 -44.14
N ARG A 49 -2.13 29.62 -44.02
CA ARG A 49 -2.06 30.31 -42.73
C ARG A 49 -3.39 30.27 -41.99
N LYS A 50 -4.50 30.53 -42.67
CA LYS A 50 -5.85 30.45 -42.11
C LYS A 50 -6.16 29.04 -41.61
N GLN A 51 -5.85 28.00 -42.40
CA GLN A 51 -6.05 26.61 -42.01
C GLN A 51 -5.19 26.23 -40.79
N THR A 52 -3.92 26.64 -40.74
CA THR A 52 -3.05 26.40 -39.58
C THR A 52 -3.59 27.09 -38.32
N ILE A 53 -4.04 28.34 -38.43
CA ILE A 53 -4.62 29.06 -37.29
C ILE A 53 -5.88 28.34 -36.78
N LEU A 54 -6.78 27.96 -37.69
CA LEU A 54 -8.00 27.21 -37.32
C LEU A 54 -7.67 25.85 -36.69
N ALA A 55 -6.67 25.13 -37.22
CA ALA A 55 -6.21 23.88 -36.66
C ALA A 55 -5.66 24.07 -35.24
N ASN A 56 -4.79 25.07 -35.03
CA ASN A 56 -4.22 25.37 -33.72
C ASN A 56 -5.29 25.75 -32.69
N PHE A 57 -6.30 26.54 -33.09
CA PHE A 57 -7.42 26.88 -32.21
C PHE A 57 -8.24 25.65 -31.82
N ARG A 58 -8.58 24.78 -32.79
CA ARG A 58 -9.30 23.53 -32.51
C ARG A 58 -8.50 22.61 -31.59
N GLU A 59 -7.20 22.48 -31.83
CA GLU A 59 -6.33 21.65 -31.00
C GLU A 59 -6.21 22.22 -29.58
N ALA A 60 -6.10 23.53 -29.43
CA ALA A 60 -6.07 24.18 -28.12
C ALA A 60 -7.38 23.99 -27.34
N ASP A 61 -8.53 24.11 -28.02
CA ASP A 61 -9.85 23.89 -27.43
C ASP A 61 -10.05 22.44 -27.01
N GLN A 62 -9.63 21.49 -27.85
CA GLN A 62 -9.64 20.06 -27.52
C GLN A 62 -8.75 19.78 -26.31
N ARG A 63 -7.50 20.30 -26.29
CA ARG A 63 -6.58 20.11 -25.15
C ARG A 63 -7.13 20.71 -23.86
N ALA A 64 -7.79 21.87 -23.94
CA ALA A 64 -8.43 22.50 -22.78
C ALA A 64 -9.59 21.66 -22.24
N THR A 65 -10.44 21.14 -23.13
CA THR A 65 -11.57 20.26 -22.77
C THR A 65 -11.07 18.97 -22.14
N GLU A 66 -10.10 18.30 -22.75
CA GLU A 66 -9.50 17.07 -22.20
C GLU A 66 -8.86 17.31 -20.83
N ALA A 67 -8.18 18.45 -20.64
CA ALA A 67 -7.58 18.80 -19.35
C ALA A 67 -8.66 19.04 -18.27
N GLN A 68 -9.78 19.67 -18.64
CA GLN A 68 -10.91 19.89 -17.73
C GLN A 68 -11.58 18.58 -17.34
N ASP A 69 -11.77 17.66 -18.28
CA ASP A 69 -12.35 16.34 -18.01
C ASP A 69 -11.44 15.51 -17.11
N ARG A 70 -10.13 15.50 -17.38
CA ARG A 70 -9.14 14.83 -16.53
C ARG A 70 -9.11 15.41 -15.12
N LEU A 71 -9.20 16.73 -14.98
CA LEU A 71 -9.28 17.39 -13.67
C LEU A 71 -10.55 16.95 -12.92
N ARG A 72 -11.70 16.90 -13.60
CA ARG A 72 -12.95 16.45 -13.00
C ARG A 72 -12.88 15.01 -12.52
N GLN A 73 -12.30 14.12 -13.33
CA GLN A 73 -12.08 12.72 -12.96
C GLN A 73 -11.16 12.61 -11.75
N ALA A 74 -10.03 13.31 -11.75
CA ALA A 74 -9.10 13.32 -10.63
C ALA A 74 -9.73 13.85 -9.33
N GLN A 75 -10.62 14.85 -9.41
CA GLN A 75 -11.37 15.35 -8.26
C GLN A 75 -12.33 14.30 -7.69
N LEU A 76 -13.05 13.58 -8.55
CA LEU A 76 -13.95 12.50 -8.14
C LEU A 76 -13.17 11.34 -7.49
N GLU A 77 -12.04 10.95 -8.08
CA GLU A 77 -11.17 9.92 -7.50
C GLU A 77 -10.60 10.35 -6.15
N LEU A 78 -10.21 11.63 -6.01
CA LEU A 78 -9.74 12.18 -4.74
C LEU A 78 -10.84 12.13 -3.66
N GLU A 79 -12.06 12.53 -3.98
CA GLU A 79 -13.19 12.49 -3.04
C GLU A 79 -13.48 11.05 -2.59
N GLN A 80 -13.49 10.09 -3.53
CA GLN A 80 -13.66 8.67 -3.22
C GLN A 80 -12.53 8.14 -2.34
N ALA A 81 -11.29 8.51 -2.63
CA ALA A 81 -10.13 8.12 -1.84
C ALA A 81 -10.19 8.68 -0.42
N GLN A 82 -10.60 9.94 -0.25
CA GLN A 82 -10.80 10.57 1.05
C GLN A 82 -11.90 9.86 1.86
N ALA A 83 -13.05 9.59 1.23
CA ALA A 83 -14.15 8.86 1.88
C ALA A 83 -13.72 7.44 2.29
N LYS A 84 -12.96 6.74 1.45
CA LYS A 84 -12.41 5.42 1.77
C LYS A 84 -11.40 5.48 2.91
N ALA A 85 -10.51 6.48 2.92
CA ALA A 85 -9.55 6.68 4.00
C ALA A 85 -10.25 6.95 5.34
N GLN A 86 -11.32 7.74 5.33
CA GLN A 86 -12.12 8.00 6.53
C GLN A 86 -12.79 6.72 7.04
N LYS A 87 -13.41 5.92 6.15
CA LYS A 87 -13.99 4.62 6.51
C LYS A 87 -12.95 3.67 7.11
N ILE A 88 -11.75 3.60 6.53
CA ILE A 88 -10.65 2.79 7.06
C ILE A 88 -10.27 3.27 8.47
N ARG A 89 -10.20 4.58 8.69
CA ARG A 89 -9.86 5.14 10.01
C ARG A 89 -10.91 4.81 11.07
N GLU A 90 -12.19 4.93 10.72
CA GLU A 90 -13.31 4.58 11.60
C GLU A 90 -13.32 3.08 11.93
N GLN A 91 -13.17 2.23 10.91
CA GLN A 91 -13.07 0.78 11.09
C GLN A 91 -11.87 0.39 11.94
N ALA A 92 -10.70 0.96 11.67
CA ALA A 92 -9.48 0.71 12.44
C ALA A 92 -9.66 1.03 13.93
N SER A 93 -10.33 2.15 14.25
CA SER A 93 -10.62 2.51 15.65
C SER A 93 -11.46 1.44 16.35
N VAL A 94 -12.50 0.93 15.68
CA VAL A 94 -13.37 -0.13 16.22
C VAL A 94 -12.59 -1.44 16.38
N THR A 95 -11.83 -1.84 15.36
CA THR A 95 -11.02 -3.06 15.40
C THR A 95 -9.98 -3.01 16.52
N ILE A 96 -9.25 -1.90 16.66
CA ILE A 96 -8.26 -1.72 17.75
C ILE A 96 -8.92 -1.85 19.12
N GLU A 97 -10.11 -1.28 19.31
CA GLU A 97 -10.81 -1.39 20.59
C GLU A 97 -11.25 -2.83 20.89
N GLN A 98 -11.74 -3.54 19.88
CA GLN A 98 -12.12 -4.95 19.99
C GLN A 98 -10.92 -5.85 20.28
N GLU A 99 -9.82 -5.66 19.55
CA GLU A 99 -8.57 -6.40 19.76
C GLU A 99 -7.99 -6.14 21.15
N LYS A 100 -7.99 -4.88 21.61
CA LYS A 100 -7.56 -4.55 22.97
C LYS A 100 -8.39 -5.28 24.02
N LYS A 101 -9.72 -5.29 23.88
CA LYS A 101 -10.63 -6.02 24.78
C LYS A 101 -10.35 -7.53 24.76
N GLN A 102 -10.16 -8.09 23.57
CA GLN A 102 -9.85 -9.52 23.40
C GLN A 102 -8.49 -9.87 24.01
N PHE A 103 -7.46 -9.06 23.78
CA PHE A 103 -6.12 -9.25 24.31
C PHE A 103 -6.12 -9.23 25.84
N VAL A 104 -6.81 -8.27 26.45
CA VAL A 104 -6.97 -8.20 27.91
C VAL A 104 -7.69 -9.44 28.45
N ARG A 105 -8.77 -9.88 27.79
CA ARG A 105 -9.49 -11.09 28.20
C ARG A 105 -8.60 -12.33 28.12
N GLN A 106 -7.90 -12.53 27.01
CA GLN A 106 -6.99 -13.67 26.81
C GLN A 106 -5.86 -13.65 27.85
N THR A 107 -5.23 -12.51 28.06
CA THR A 107 -4.18 -12.35 29.08
C THR A 107 -4.71 -12.68 30.47
N GLN A 108 -5.94 -12.27 30.80
CA GLN A 108 -6.55 -12.58 32.09
C GLN A 108 -6.86 -14.07 32.27
N GLU A 109 -7.28 -14.76 31.20
CA GLU A 109 -7.47 -16.21 31.17
C GLU A 109 -6.15 -16.96 31.34
N ASP A 110 -5.09 -16.50 30.65
CA ASP A 110 -3.75 -17.09 30.75
C ASP A 110 -3.15 -16.90 32.15
N ILE A 111 -3.32 -15.73 32.78
CA ILE A 111 -2.93 -15.50 34.18
C ILE A 111 -3.66 -16.47 35.11
N LYS A 112 -4.96 -16.69 34.91
CA LYS A 112 -5.74 -17.65 35.71
C LYS A 112 -5.21 -19.07 35.53
N ARG A 113 -4.96 -19.50 34.29
CA ARG A 113 -4.41 -20.83 33.97
C ARG A 113 -3.01 -21.01 34.56
N LEU A 114 -2.16 -19.99 34.49
CA LEU A 114 -0.84 -20.01 35.14
C LEU A 114 -0.97 -20.15 36.65
N GLY A 115 -1.91 -19.45 37.27
CA GLY A 115 -2.19 -19.57 38.70
C GLY A 115 -2.62 -20.99 39.11
N THR A 116 -3.51 -21.63 38.34
CA THR A 116 -3.93 -23.02 38.62
C THR A 116 -2.77 -24.00 38.45
N LEU A 117 -2.00 -23.87 37.36
CA LEU A 117 -0.83 -24.72 37.11
C LEU A 117 0.25 -24.57 38.20
N GLN A 118 0.47 -23.35 38.69
CA GLN A 118 1.42 -23.10 39.78
C GLN A 118 0.97 -23.80 41.07
N GLN A 119 -0.33 -23.72 41.41
CA GLN A 119 -0.86 -24.41 42.59
C GLN A 119 -0.78 -25.93 42.48
N GLU A 120 -1.09 -26.49 41.31
CA GLU A 120 -0.99 -27.93 41.04
C GLU A 120 0.46 -28.40 41.13
N THR A 121 1.39 -27.66 40.52
CA THR A 121 2.82 -27.96 40.56
C THR A 121 3.35 -27.90 41.99
N LEU A 122 2.96 -26.89 42.77
CA LEU A 122 3.40 -26.75 44.16
C LEU A 122 2.90 -27.92 45.02
N LYS A 123 1.64 -28.36 44.83
CA LYS A 123 1.11 -29.55 45.52
C LYS A 123 1.86 -30.82 45.12
N PHE A 124 2.15 -30.99 43.83
CA PHE A 124 2.91 -32.13 43.33
C PHE A 124 4.32 -32.19 43.92
N GLU A 125 5.05 -31.07 43.91
CA GLU A 125 6.40 -30.99 44.49
C GLU A 125 6.39 -31.19 46.01
N GLN A 126 5.36 -30.69 46.72
CA GLN A 126 5.18 -30.96 48.15
C GLN A 126 5.01 -32.46 48.41
N GLN A 127 4.13 -33.14 47.67
CA GLN A 127 3.91 -34.57 47.83
C GLN A 127 5.18 -35.37 47.52
N LYS A 128 5.91 -34.99 46.47
CA LYS A 128 7.19 -35.59 46.10
C LYS A 128 8.22 -35.42 47.21
N ALA A 129 8.39 -34.21 47.75
CA ALA A 129 9.31 -33.94 48.85
C ALA A 129 8.96 -34.73 50.12
N GLN A 130 7.67 -34.84 50.45
CA GLN A 130 7.20 -35.66 51.58
C GLN A 130 7.54 -37.14 51.37
N ASN A 131 7.29 -37.67 50.17
CA ASN A 131 7.61 -39.06 49.84
C ASN A 131 9.13 -39.33 49.92
N GLU A 132 9.95 -38.43 49.39
CA GLU A 132 11.41 -38.53 49.47
C GLU A 132 11.90 -38.48 50.94
N LEU A 133 11.33 -37.61 51.76
CA LEU A 133 11.65 -37.52 53.18
C LEU A 133 11.24 -38.80 53.91
N ALA A 134 10.03 -39.31 53.67
CA ALA A 134 9.55 -40.56 54.26
C ALA A 134 10.47 -41.74 53.93
N GLN A 135 10.89 -41.88 52.66
CA GLN A 135 11.83 -42.91 52.24
C GLN A 135 13.18 -42.79 52.95
N LYS A 136 13.72 -41.57 53.09
CA LYS A 136 14.97 -41.32 53.84
C LYS A 136 14.84 -41.69 55.31
N LEU A 137 13.73 -41.31 55.96
CA LEU A 137 13.47 -41.64 57.36
C LEU A 137 13.33 -43.16 57.58
N VAL A 138 12.59 -43.85 56.71
CA VAL A 138 12.46 -45.31 56.74
C VAL A 138 13.83 -45.96 56.59
N LYS A 139 14.66 -45.50 55.64
CA LYS A 139 16.01 -46.02 55.44
C LYS A 139 16.89 -45.82 56.68
N LEU A 140 16.87 -44.64 57.29
CA LEU A 140 17.63 -44.35 58.52
C LEU A 140 17.15 -45.20 59.71
N ALA A 141 15.83 -45.33 59.89
CA ALA A 141 15.26 -46.15 60.94
C ALA A 141 15.65 -47.63 60.78
N LEU A 142 15.56 -48.16 59.56
CA LEU A 142 16.01 -49.53 59.25
C LEU A 142 17.51 -49.72 59.50
N GLN A 143 18.34 -48.74 59.16
CA GLN A 143 19.76 -48.78 59.45
C GLN A 143 20.03 -48.82 60.96
N GLN A 144 19.35 -47.96 61.73
CA GLN A 144 19.51 -47.92 63.18
C GLN A 144 19.00 -49.20 63.86
N VAL A 145 17.89 -49.77 63.38
CA VAL A 145 17.40 -51.08 63.82
C VAL A 145 18.42 -52.17 63.51
N ARG A 146 18.99 -52.18 62.31
CA ARG A 146 20.04 -53.15 61.92
C ARG A 146 21.27 -53.05 62.81
N GLU A 147 21.73 -51.84 63.12
CA GLU A 147 22.88 -51.61 64.03
C GLU A 147 22.59 -52.12 65.44
N LYS A 148 21.41 -51.79 66.01
CA LYS A 148 21.00 -52.27 67.33
C LYS A 148 20.82 -53.79 67.38
N LEU A 149 20.25 -54.39 66.32
CA LEU A 149 20.14 -55.84 66.19
C LEU A 149 21.52 -56.48 66.18
N ASN A 150 22.44 -56.04 65.34
CA ASN A 150 23.80 -56.58 65.27
C ASN A 150 24.54 -56.50 66.62
N GLN A 151 24.29 -55.49 67.45
CA GLN A 151 24.88 -55.37 68.79
C GLN A 151 24.23 -56.27 69.84
N ARG A 152 22.94 -56.61 69.69
CA ARG A 152 22.15 -57.38 70.68
C ARG A 152 21.93 -58.84 70.30
N LEU A 153 22.32 -59.27 69.10
CA LEU A 153 22.16 -60.65 68.66
C LEU A 153 23.09 -61.59 69.45
N THR A 154 22.49 -62.40 70.32
CA THR A 154 23.13 -63.49 71.05
C THR A 154 22.70 -64.84 70.47
N SER A 155 23.48 -65.90 70.73
CA SER A 155 23.20 -67.25 70.19
C SER A 155 21.79 -67.77 70.58
N SER A 156 21.30 -67.43 71.77
CA SER A 156 19.94 -67.80 72.22
C SER A 156 18.83 -67.10 71.43
N ILE A 157 18.99 -65.80 71.11
CA ILE A 157 18.04 -65.04 70.30
C ILE A 157 18.04 -65.55 68.85
N HIS A 158 19.22 -65.88 68.29
CA HIS A 158 19.34 -66.50 66.97
C HIS A 158 18.52 -67.80 66.87
N SER A 159 18.69 -68.72 67.82
CA SER A 159 17.98 -70.00 67.82
C SER A 159 16.47 -69.81 67.99
N ALA A 160 16.03 -68.88 68.85
CA ALA A 160 14.62 -68.58 69.05
C ALA A 160 13.95 -68.03 67.77
N VAL A 161 14.60 -67.09 67.07
CA VAL A 161 14.09 -66.53 65.82
C VAL A 161 14.06 -67.59 64.71
N ASN A 162 15.10 -68.41 64.56
CA ASN A 162 15.11 -69.50 63.57
C ASN A 162 13.99 -70.51 63.83
N ASN A 163 13.78 -70.91 65.09
CA ASN A 163 12.71 -71.84 65.43
C ASN A 163 11.32 -71.24 65.14
N PHE A 164 11.12 -69.95 65.43
CA PHE A 164 9.88 -69.24 65.09
C PHE A 164 9.64 -69.21 63.56
N GLN A 165 10.68 -68.96 62.76
CA GLN A 165 10.58 -68.98 61.29
C GLN A 165 10.29 -70.39 60.74
N ILE A 166 10.89 -71.44 61.32
CA ILE A 166 10.59 -72.83 60.97
C ILE A 166 9.10 -73.12 61.20
N VAL A 167 8.55 -72.72 62.35
CA VAL A 167 7.12 -72.90 62.66
C VAL A 167 6.23 -72.16 61.66
N LEU A 168 6.53 -70.89 61.35
CA LEU A 168 5.79 -70.12 60.35
C LEU A 168 5.81 -70.79 58.97
N PHE A 169 6.98 -71.25 58.51
CA PHE A 169 7.11 -71.91 57.21
C PHE A 169 6.38 -73.25 57.15
N THR A 170 6.41 -74.01 58.24
CA THR A 170 5.72 -75.31 58.35
C THR A 170 4.21 -75.11 58.28
N ASN A 171 3.68 -74.07 58.92
CA ASN A 171 2.26 -73.71 58.86
C ASN A 171 1.85 -73.16 57.49
N TYR A 172 2.72 -72.44 56.78
CA TYR A 172 2.44 -71.95 55.42
C TYR A 172 2.36 -73.09 54.39
N LYS A 173 3.17 -74.14 54.55
CA LYS A 173 3.14 -75.33 53.68
C LYS A 173 2.00 -76.31 53.98
N ALA A 174 1.30 -76.16 55.10
CA ALA A 174 0.21 -77.02 55.53
C ALA A 174 -1.18 -76.55 55.04
N SER A 175 -1.23 -75.49 54.21
CA SER A 175 -2.39 -75.05 53.40
C SER A 175 -2.13 -75.31 51.92
#